data_AF-A0A973EN77-F1
#
_entry.id   AF-A0A973EN77-F1
#
_cell.length_a   1.000
_cell.length_b   1.000
_cell.length_c   1.000
_cell.angle_alpha   90.00
_cell.angle_beta   90.00
_cell.angle_gamma   90.00
#
_symmetry.space_group_name_H-M   'P 1'
#
loop_
_entity.id
_entity.type
_entity.pdbx_description
1 polymer ?
#
loop_
_entity_poly.entity_id
_entity_poly.type
_entity_poly.pdbx_seq_one_letter_code
_entity_poly.pdbx_strand_id
1 'polypeptide(L)'
;MYNKTQSCPFPSTVPPQTTITISTPLTDPVFTRIDSLNNAVAALQQQHQNILTNADKGQTQLLLDAIMASPPSGQLKNMLMADSPLSDTVLIAFMTHSINKPAQKKEVVLANSPLPIRVRPYIDQMNINQNFKNQLWAAQNGQPNARTQMENLIKWLDDYRMQTVSDLITSTTYDSLGYKTDSIIAYLANSNMVEDRIARCNLFFKKADYTQAQSELGVINTLVTGLPVEKQPLFDDYVSTSDILLQTLQLPDSIADSLIIMNQPYLESVASSEFVYAQSTAKSLLEKAGIPQEYNVWLPDGSVAKSLSLSANTSHYDSETCNKLVISPNPSDGNIKISYQLEDGETGGEIRLTASDGKVMNSYQVTGEKGEIRINCNTCISGNYILSLYINGELHCSKAVSIKK
;
A
#
# COMPACT_ATOMS: atom_id res chain seq x y z
N MET A 1 29.49 -11.85 46.01
CA MET A 1 29.75 -13.13 45.29
C MET A 1 28.50 -13.99 45.44
N TYR A 2 27.59 -13.93 44.48
CA TYR A 2 26.33 -14.70 44.50
C TYR A 2 26.35 -15.74 43.37
N ASN A 3 25.97 -16.95 43.76
CA ASN A 3 26.10 -18.19 43.01
C ASN A 3 25.20 -18.24 41.76
N LYS A 4 25.72 -18.91 40.73
CA LYS A 4 25.02 -19.33 39.50
C LYS A 4 23.66 -19.95 39.82
N THR A 5 22.61 -19.41 39.22
CA THR A 5 21.29 -20.03 39.13
C THR A 5 21.33 -21.21 38.17
N GLN A 6 20.80 -22.35 38.63
CA GLN A 6 20.56 -23.55 37.85
C GLN A 6 19.59 -23.25 36.70
N SER A 7 19.96 -23.69 35.49
CA SER A 7 19.05 -23.74 34.34
C SER A 7 18.15 -24.97 34.48
N CYS A 8 16.84 -24.75 34.32
CA CYS A 8 15.87 -25.84 34.20
C CYS A 8 16.07 -26.57 32.86
N PRO A 9 16.00 -27.91 32.81
CA PRO A 9 15.99 -28.66 31.56
C PRO A 9 14.59 -28.59 30.93
N PHE A 10 14.48 -27.97 29.76
CA PHE A 10 13.28 -28.07 28.93
C PHE A 10 13.18 -29.48 28.32
N PRO A 11 12.00 -30.11 28.31
CA PRO A 11 11.79 -31.37 27.61
C PRO A 11 11.87 -31.16 26.10
N SER A 12 12.92 -31.72 25.49
CA SER A 12 13.19 -31.71 24.06
C SER A 12 12.38 -32.81 23.35
N THR A 13 11.09 -32.58 23.10
CA THR A 13 10.35 -33.31 22.07
C THR A 13 9.34 -32.39 21.42
N VAL A 14 9.76 -31.75 20.32
CA VAL A 14 8.85 -31.10 19.37
C VAL A 14 7.93 -32.19 18.80
N PRO A 15 6.59 -32.08 18.92
CA PRO A 15 5.70 -33.03 18.28
C PRO A 15 5.93 -32.98 16.76
N PRO A 16 5.85 -34.14 16.06
CA PRO A 16 6.01 -34.16 14.61
C PRO A 16 5.00 -33.20 13.97
N GLN A 17 5.52 -32.23 13.20
CA GLN A 17 4.70 -31.31 12.42
C GLN A 17 3.80 -32.14 11.50
N THR A 18 2.50 -32.11 11.76
CA THR A 18 1.49 -32.66 10.86
C THR A 18 1.52 -31.82 9.59
N THR A 19 2.19 -32.32 8.55
CA THR A 19 2.17 -31.68 7.23
C THR A 19 0.76 -31.78 6.67
N ILE A 20 -0.03 -30.72 6.80
CA ILE A 20 -1.33 -30.61 6.15
C ILE A 20 -1.06 -30.42 4.66
N THR A 21 -1.02 -31.51 3.90
CA THR A 21 -1.03 -31.44 2.43
C THR A 21 -2.43 -31.10 1.97
N ILE A 22 -2.71 -29.81 1.80
CA ILE A 22 -3.92 -29.34 1.12
C ILE A 22 -3.73 -29.66 -0.37
N SER A 23 -4.33 -30.76 -0.85
CA SER A 23 -4.13 -31.26 -2.23
C SER A 23 -5.13 -30.66 -3.24
N THR A 24 -5.98 -29.72 -2.82
CA THR A 24 -6.85 -29.01 -3.76
C THR A 24 -6.08 -27.82 -4.32
N PRO A 25 -5.85 -27.74 -5.64
CA PRO A 25 -5.28 -26.55 -6.24
C PRO A 25 -6.14 -25.35 -5.84
N LEU A 26 -5.48 -24.29 -5.37
CA LEU A 26 -6.13 -23.03 -5.04
C LEU A 26 -6.63 -22.38 -6.32
N THR A 27 -7.80 -22.80 -6.80
CA THR A 27 -8.44 -22.28 -8.03
C THR A 27 -9.16 -20.94 -7.80
N ASP A 28 -8.99 -20.31 -6.64
CA ASP A 28 -9.58 -18.99 -6.40
C ASP A 28 -8.93 -17.97 -7.35
N PRO A 29 -9.72 -17.22 -8.14
CA PRO A 29 -9.21 -16.19 -9.03
C PRO A 29 -8.29 -15.17 -8.33
N VAL A 30 -8.46 -14.94 -7.03
CA VAL A 30 -7.62 -14.01 -6.27
C VAL A 30 -6.18 -14.52 -6.14
N PHE A 31 -5.97 -15.81 -5.83
CA PHE A 31 -4.61 -16.37 -5.76
C PHE A 31 -3.93 -16.32 -7.13
N THR A 32 -4.67 -16.64 -8.19
CA THR A 32 -4.17 -16.55 -9.57
C THR A 32 -3.77 -15.12 -9.94
N ARG A 33 -4.52 -14.12 -9.45
CA ARG A 33 -4.19 -12.71 -9.63
C ARG A 33 -2.92 -12.32 -8.88
N ILE A 34 -2.76 -12.73 -7.63
CA ILE A 34 -1.54 -12.43 -6.85
C ILE A 34 -0.31 -13.09 -7.51
N ASP A 35 -0.43 -14.34 -7.99
CA ASP A 35 0.64 -15.02 -8.72
C ASP A 35 1.01 -14.27 -10.01
N SER A 36 0.01 -13.79 -10.76
CA SER A 36 0.23 -12.97 -11.95
C SER A 36 0.98 -11.68 -11.62
N LEU A 37 0.62 -11.00 -10.51
CA LEU A 37 1.31 -9.80 -10.04
C LEU A 37 2.75 -10.12 -9.61
N ASN A 38 2.98 -11.21 -8.87
CA ASN A 38 4.32 -11.66 -8.48
C ASN A 38 5.21 -11.93 -9.70
N ASN A 39 4.66 -12.61 -10.71
CA ASN A 39 5.38 -12.89 -11.95
C ASN A 39 5.70 -11.59 -12.71
N ALA A 40 4.78 -10.63 -12.75
CA ALA A 40 5.00 -9.31 -13.36
C ALA A 40 6.10 -8.52 -12.63
N VAL A 41 6.07 -8.49 -11.30
CA VAL A 41 7.11 -7.84 -10.47
C VAL A 41 8.46 -8.49 -10.70
N ALA A 42 8.55 -9.83 -10.65
CA ALA A 42 9.80 -10.56 -10.87
C ALA A 42 10.39 -10.29 -12.27
N ALA A 43 9.54 -10.29 -13.31
CA ALA A 43 9.96 -9.98 -14.67
C ALA A 43 10.49 -8.54 -14.79
N LEU A 44 9.80 -7.56 -14.19
CA LEU A 44 10.24 -6.16 -14.21
C LEU A 44 11.51 -5.93 -13.40
N GLN A 45 11.65 -6.58 -12.25
CA GLN A 45 12.88 -6.56 -11.46
C GLN A 45 14.06 -7.13 -12.27
N GLN A 46 13.86 -8.24 -12.98
CA GLN A 46 14.89 -8.80 -13.86
C GLN A 46 15.28 -7.80 -14.96
N GLN A 47 14.30 -7.17 -15.62
CA GLN A 47 14.58 -6.14 -16.61
C GLN A 47 15.31 -4.92 -16.00
N HIS A 48 14.94 -4.51 -14.79
CA HIS A 48 15.59 -3.40 -14.08
C HIS A 48 17.04 -3.74 -13.73
N GLN A 49 17.31 -4.96 -13.26
CA GLN A 49 18.67 -5.45 -13.03
C GLN A 49 19.49 -5.52 -14.32
N ASN A 50 18.87 -5.87 -15.45
CA ASN A 50 19.54 -5.81 -16.75
C ASN A 50 19.90 -4.37 -17.13
N ILE A 51 19.04 -3.39 -16.86
CA ILE A 51 19.35 -1.97 -17.09
C ILE A 51 20.48 -1.51 -16.17
N LEU A 52 20.49 -1.92 -14.90
CA LEU A 52 21.55 -1.56 -13.96
C LEU A 52 22.89 -2.21 -14.32
N THR A 53 22.89 -3.48 -14.73
CA THR A 53 24.11 -4.21 -15.14
C THR A 53 24.69 -3.64 -16.43
N ASN A 54 23.82 -3.18 -17.33
CA ASN A 54 24.22 -2.51 -18.57
C ASN A 54 24.40 -1.00 -18.42
N ALA A 55 24.10 -0.43 -17.24
CA ALA A 55 24.42 0.96 -16.95
C ALA A 55 25.93 1.13 -17.00
N ASP A 56 26.38 2.34 -17.36
CA ASP A 56 27.80 2.61 -17.61
C ASP A 56 28.42 1.70 -18.70
N LYS A 57 27.61 0.92 -19.43
CA LYS A 57 28.04 -0.19 -20.32
C LYS A 57 29.02 -1.17 -19.65
N GLY A 58 28.85 -1.42 -18.35
CA GLY A 58 29.76 -2.26 -17.57
C GLY A 58 31.13 -1.60 -17.27
N GLN A 59 31.29 -0.31 -17.55
CA GLN A 59 32.52 0.45 -17.32
C GLN A 59 32.51 1.23 -16.01
N THR A 60 31.67 0.87 -15.04
CA THR A 60 31.49 1.59 -13.77
C THR A 60 32.83 1.94 -13.10
N GLN A 61 33.73 0.97 -12.92
CA GLN A 61 35.03 1.24 -12.29
C GLN A 61 35.90 2.18 -13.13
N LEU A 62 35.94 2.01 -14.44
CA LEU A 62 36.69 2.89 -15.34
C LEU A 62 36.17 4.32 -15.28
N LEU A 63 34.85 4.51 -15.23
CA LEU A 63 34.24 5.84 -15.10
C LEU A 63 34.52 6.46 -13.73
N LEU A 64 34.48 5.67 -12.64
CA LEU A 64 34.85 6.14 -11.30
C LEU A 64 36.32 6.56 -11.24
N ASP A 65 37.21 5.74 -11.78
CA ASP A 65 38.65 6.06 -11.85
C ASP A 65 38.88 7.32 -12.67
N ALA A 66 38.17 7.48 -13.79
CA ALA A 66 38.23 8.68 -14.62
C ALA A 66 37.70 9.92 -13.89
N ILE A 67 36.63 9.80 -13.09
CA ILE A 67 36.12 10.90 -12.25
C ILE A 67 37.20 11.34 -11.26
N MET A 68 37.83 10.38 -10.58
CA MET A 68 38.87 10.67 -9.58
C MET A 68 40.16 11.22 -10.19
N ALA A 69 40.56 10.72 -11.36
CA ALA A 69 41.76 11.17 -12.07
C ALA A 69 41.62 12.59 -12.65
N SER A 70 40.39 13.09 -12.81
CA SER A 70 40.09 14.44 -13.35
C SER A 70 40.82 14.73 -14.67
N PRO A 71 40.62 13.92 -15.73
CA PRO A 71 41.30 14.08 -17.00
C PRO A 71 40.95 15.43 -17.66
N PRO A 72 41.71 15.86 -18.69
CA PRO A 72 41.52 17.14 -19.35
C PRO A 72 40.06 17.44 -19.70
N SER A 73 39.67 18.70 -19.49
CA SER A 73 38.26 19.10 -19.55
C SER A 73 37.63 18.77 -20.90
N GLY A 74 36.55 17.99 -20.88
CA GLY A 74 35.83 17.53 -22.07
C GLY A 74 35.97 16.03 -22.32
N GLN A 75 37.11 15.41 -21.99
CA GLN A 75 37.29 13.97 -22.13
C GLN A 75 36.38 13.20 -21.16
N LEU A 76 36.39 13.58 -19.87
CA LEU A 76 35.49 12.98 -18.87
C LEU A 76 34.02 13.12 -19.27
N LYS A 77 33.63 14.31 -19.75
CA LYS A 77 32.27 14.57 -20.24
C LYS A 77 31.90 13.59 -21.37
N ASN A 78 32.75 13.48 -22.38
CA ASN A 78 32.49 12.64 -23.54
C ASN A 78 32.42 11.15 -23.17
N MET A 79 33.25 10.69 -22.24
CA MET A 79 33.16 9.32 -21.69
C MET A 79 31.81 9.09 -21.01
N LEU A 80 31.45 9.94 -20.05
CA LEU A 80 30.20 9.83 -19.31
C LEU A 80 28.95 9.94 -20.20
N MET A 81 28.99 10.81 -21.21
CA MET A 81 27.90 10.93 -22.19
C MET A 81 27.82 9.72 -23.13
N ALA A 82 28.96 9.17 -23.54
CA ALA A 82 29.00 8.00 -24.41
C ALA A 82 28.44 6.76 -23.69
N ASP A 83 28.67 6.64 -22.38
CA ASP A 83 28.30 5.46 -21.58
C ASP A 83 27.02 5.66 -20.75
N SER A 84 26.21 6.66 -21.11
CA SER A 84 24.87 6.85 -20.56
C SER A 84 23.89 5.76 -21.07
N PRO A 85 22.87 5.34 -20.28
CA PRO A 85 22.53 5.85 -18.95
C PRO A 85 23.53 5.43 -17.88
N LEU A 86 23.88 6.38 -17.02
CA LEU A 86 24.83 6.19 -15.94
C LEU A 86 24.17 5.56 -14.71
N SER A 87 24.93 4.76 -13.97
CA SER A 87 24.51 4.22 -12.68
C SER A 87 24.42 5.31 -11.60
N ASP A 88 23.68 5.04 -10.52
CA ASP A 88 23.60 5.97 -9.38
C ASP A 88 24.98 6.24 -8.79
N THR A 89 25.82 5.21 -8.70
CA THR A 89 27.18 5.30 -8.16
C THR A 89 28.03 6.28 -8.97
N VAL A 90 28.04 6.15 -10.31
CA VAL A 90 28.81 7.03 -11.19
C VAL A 90 28.23 8.45 -11.20
N LEU A 91 26.90 8.59 -11.26
CA LEU A 91 26.25 9.90 -11.20
C LEU A 91 26.53 10.64 -9.90
N ILE A 92 26.35 9.99 -8.75
CA ILE A 92 26.60 10.59 -7.44
C ILE A 92 28.07 10.98 -7.32
N ALA A 93 29.00 10.08 -7.67
CA ALA A 93 30.44 10.38 -7.65
C ALA A 93 30.77 11.59 -8.52
N PHE A 94 30.23 11.65 -9.75
CA PHE A 94 30.47 12.77 -10.66
C PHE A 94 29.86 14.09 -10.15
N MET A 95 28.66 14.04 -9.57
CA MET A 95 27.94 15.21 -9.05
C MET A 95 28.65 15.81 -7.83
N THR A 96 29.15 14.99 -6.92
CA THR A 96 29.84 15.44 -5.69
C THR A 96 31.31 15.79 -5.91
N HIS A 97 31.95 15.30 -6.99
CA HIS A 97 33.36 15.57 -7.28
C HIS A 97 33.69 17.08 -7.45
N SER A 98 34.69 17.60 -6.75
CA SER A 98 34.95 19.05 -6.66
C SER A 98 35.57 19.69 -7.91
N ILE A 99 36.29 18.92 -8.75
CA ILE A 99 37.20 19.45 -9.78
C ILE A 99 36.52 19.70 -11.15
N ASN A 100 35.28 19.23 -11.36
CA ASN A 100 34.64 19.29 -12.69
C ASN A 100 34.03 20.66 -13.00
N LYS A 101 34.24 21.16 -14.23
CA LYS A 101 33.71 22.45 -14.69
C LYS A 101 32.16 22.47 -14.58
N PRO A 102 31.55 23.52 -14.01
CA PRO A 102 30.10 23.57 -13.77
C PRO A 102 29.22 23.32 -15.01
N ALA A 103 29.62 23.81 -16.18
CA ALA A 103 28.88 23.61 -17.42
C ALA A 103 28.84 22.12 -17.86
N GLN A 104 29.97 21.41 -17.71
CA GLN A 104 30.07 20.00 -18.07
C GLN A 104 29.27 19.13 -17.11
N LYS A 105 29.32 19.47 -15.81
CA LYS A 105 28.46 18.83 -14.81
C LYS A 105 26.99 18.93 -15.19
N LYS A 106 26.54 20.14 -15.55
CA LYS A 106 25.17 20.36 -16.02
C LYS A 106 24.83 19.49 -17.22
N GLU A 107 25.67 19.47 -18.26
CA GLU A 107 25.42 18.72 -19.49
C GLU A 107 25.27 17.21 -19.27
N VAL A 108 26.17 16.59 -18.49
CA VAL A 108 26.10 15.15 -18.21
C VAL A 108 24.86 14.80 -17.38
N VAL A 109 24.58 15.59 -16.33
CA VAL A 109 23.41 15.35 -15.47
C VAL A 109 22.11 15.58 -16.24
N LEU A 110 22.07 16.58 -17.13
CA LEU A 110 20.92 16.84 -17.99
C LEU A 110 20.69 15.69 -18.99
N ALA A 111 21.76 15.13 -19.57
CA ALA A 111 21.67 13.98 -20.47
C ALA A 111 21.11 12.71 -19.80
N ASN A 112 21.21 12.63 -18.48
CA ASN A 112 20.68 11.53 -17.67
C ASN A 112 19.36 11.88 -16.95
N SER A 113 18.81 13.08 -17.20
CA SER A 113 17.57 13.54 -16.57
C SER A 113 16.31 13.05 -17.30
N PRO A 114 15.18 12.79 -16.59
CA PRO A 114 15.02 12.90 -15.14
C PRO A 114 15.85 11.86 -14.38
N LEU A 115 16.50 12.29 -13.30
CA LEU A 115 17.35 11.44 -12.47
C LEU A 115 16.50 10.50 -11.59
N PRO A 116 17.05 9.32 -11.23
CA PRO A 116 16.47 8.46 -10.20
C PRO A 116 16.25 9.24 -8.90
N ILE A 117 15.18 8.91 -8.16
CA ILE A 117 14.76 9.66 -6.96
C ILE A 117 15.90 9.79 -5.94
N ARG A 118 16.72 8.74 -5.78
CA ARG A 118 17.86 8.70 -4.85
C ARG A 118 19.01 9.63 -5.24
N VAL A 119 19.14 9.98 -6.52
CA VAL A 119 20.21 10.83 -7.05
C VAL A 119 19.81 12.31 -7.03
N ARG A 120 18.51 12.63 -7.11
CA ARG A 120 18.01 14.01 -7.16
C ARG A 120 18.52 14.92 -6.04
N PRO A 121 18.56 14.51 -4.75
CA PRO A 121 19.06 15.38 -3.67
C PRO A 121 20.51 15.84 -3.86
N TYR A 122 21.30 15.12 -4.67
CA TYR A 122 22.67 15.51 -4.94
C TYR A 122 22.78 16.73 -5.88
N ILE A 123 21.72 17.14 -6.59
CA ILE A 123 21.70 18.38 -7.39
C ILE A 123 22.07 19.59 -6.51
N ASP A 124 21.52 19.63 -5.29
CA ASP A 124 21.75 20.74 -4.37
C ASP A 124 23.15 20.70 -3.75
N GLN A 125 23.77 19.52 -3.69
CA GLN A 125 25.13 19.32 -3.21
C GLN A 125 26.20 19.61 -4.29
N MET A 126 25.80 19.77 -5.55
CA MET A 126 26.75 20.07 -6.63
C MET A 126 27.40 21.44 -6.42
N ASN A 127 28.73 21.48 -6.59
CA ASN A 127 29.51 22.73 -6.66
C ASN A 127 29.32 23.44 -8.03
N ILE A 128 28.10 23.91 -8.29
CA ILE A 128 27.71 24.67 -9.49
C ILE A 128 26.85 25.87 -9.08
N ASN A 129 26.75 26.89 -9.95
CA ASN A 129 25.93 28.06 -9.66
C ASN A 129 24.43 27.73 -9.58
N GLN A 130 23.67 28.56 -8.86
CA GLN A 130 22.24 28.35 -8.61
C GLN A 130 21.41 28.29 -9.91
N ASN A 131 21.77 29.05 -10.94
CA ASN A 131 21.06 29.03 -12.22
C ASN A 131 21.12 27.63 -12.86
N PHE A 132 22.28 26.97 -12.84
CA PHE A 132 22.40 25.60 -13.33
C PHE A 132 21.62 24.59 -12.48
N LYS A 133 21.59 24.74 -11.15
CA LYS A 133 20.73 23.89 -10.29
C LYS A 133 19.25 24.04 -10.67
N ASN A 134 18.79 25.28 -10.87
CA ASN A 134 17.40 25.54 -11.29
C ASN A 134 17.08 24.90 -12.65
N GLN A 135 18.03 24.94 -13.61
CA GLN A 135 17.87 24.26 -14.91
C GLN A 135 17.79 22.74 -14.76
N LEU A 136 18.63 22.14 -13.90
CA LEU A 136 18.59 20.71 -13.63
C LEU A 136 17.28 20.30 -12.95
N TRP A 137 16.81 21.07 -11.97
CA TRP A 137 15.52 20.85 -11.31
C TRP A 137 14.35 20.97 -12.28
N ALA A 138 14.36 21.98 -13.17
CA ALA A 138 13.34 22.10 -14.21
C ALA A 138 13.31 20.88 -15.15
N ALA A 139 14.48 20.30 -15.45
CA ALA A 139 14.59 19.09 -16.26
C ALA A 139 14.12 17.81 -15.55
N GLN A 140 13.87 17.84 -14.22
CA GLN A 140 13.31 16.70 -13.50
C GLN A 140 11.80 16.54 -13.70
N ASN A 141 11.13 17.57 -14.23
CA ASN A 141 9.68 17.59 -14.45
C ASN A 141 9.27 16.98 -15.80
N GLY A 142 10.22 16.39 -16.55
CA GLY A 142 9.95 15.71 -17.81
C GLY A 142 9.38 14.30 -17.64
N GLN A 143 9.10 13.64 -18.78
CA GLN A 143 8.73 12.21 -18.78
C GLN A 143 9.82 11.40 -18.08
N PRO A 144 9.50 10.52 -17.11
CA PRO A 144 10.52 9.76 -16.40
C PRO A 144 11.35 8.95 -17.38
N ASN A 145 12.66 8.82 -17.15
CA ASN A 145 13.49 7.97 -18.00
C ASN A 145 13.06 6.48 -17.86
N ALA A 146 13.44 5.61 -18.80
CA ALA A 146 13.01 4.21 -18.79
C ALA A 146 13.26 3.49 -17.46
N ARG A 147 14.38 3.81 -16.78
CA ARG A 147 14.70 3.27 -15.46
C ARG A 147 13.72 3.76 -14.39
N THR A 148 13.46 5.06 -14.31
CA THR A 148 12.51 5.65 -13.36
C THR A 148 11.08 5.16 -13.62
N GLN A 149 10.69 4.99 -14.89
CA GLN A 149 9.39 4.41 -15.24
C GLN A 149 9.26 2.99 -14.71
N MET A 150 10.29 2.17 -14.84
CA MET A 150 10.29 0.80 -14.33
C MET A 150 10.30 0.76 -12.80
N GLU A 151 11.08 1.60 -12.13
CA GLU A 151 11.07 1.72 -10.66
C GLU A 151 9.68 2.11 -10.16
N ASN A 152 9.02 3.07 -10.81
CA ASN A 152 7.65 3.47 -10.49
C ASN A 152 6.65 2.35 -10.76
N LEU A 153 6.80 1.60 -11.85
CA LEU A 153 5.91 0.49 -12.20
C LEU A 153 6.06 -0.69 -11.23
N ILE A 154 7.29 -1.04 -10.84
CA ILE A 154 7.56 -2.04 -9.81
C ILE A 154 6.89 -1.62 -8.51
N LYS A 155 7.10 -0.37 -8.07
CA LYS A 155 6.45 0.15 -6.86
C LYS A 155 4.93 0.09 -6.94
N TRP A 156 4.34 0.53 -8.06
CA TRP A 156 2.90 0.51 -8.25
C TRP A 156 2.34 -0.93 -8.20
N LEU A 157 3.02 -1.89 -8.81
CA LEU A 157 2.64 -3.31 -8.77
C LEU A 157 2.77 -3.89 -7.36
N ASP A 158 3.83 -3.55 -6.62
CA ASP A 158 4.01 -3.97 -5.23
C ASP A 158 2.90 -3.40 -4.33
N ASP A 159 2.59 -2.11 -4.45
CA ASP A 159 1.50 -1.45 -3.72
C ASP A 159 0.14 -2.11 -4.07
N TYR A 160 -0.08 -2.41 -5.34
CA TYR A 160 -1.30 -3.07 -5.80
C TYR A 160 -1.43 -4.53 -5.32
N ARG A 161 -0.31 -5.26 -5.28
CA ARG A 161 -0.24 -6.59 -4.70
C ARG A 161 -0.60 -6.53 -3.22
N MET A 162 0.01 -5.61 -2.46
CA MET A 162 -0.26 -5.44 -1.03
C MET A 162 -1.74 -5.12 -0.77
N GLN A 163 -2.36 -4.26 -1.57
CA GLN A 163 -3.80 -4.01 -1.49
C GLN A 163 -4.61 -5.28 -1.72
N THR A 164 -4.28 -6.05 -2.76
CA THR A 164 -4.96 -7.33 -3.07
C THR A 164 -4.83 -8.34 -1.93
N VAL A 165 -3.64 -8.45 -1.33
CA VAL A 165 -3.40 -9.31 -0.15
C VAL A 165 -4.20 -8.81 1.06
N SER A 166 -4.25 -7.50 1.30
CA SER A 166 -5.04 -6.89 2.37
C SER A 166 -6.55 -7.15 2.20
N ASP A 167 -7.07 -7.03 0.98
CA ASP A 167 -8.46 -7.34 0.67
C ASP A 167 -8.77 -8.82 0.95
N LEU A 168 -7.85 -9.71 0.57
CA LEU A 168 -7.95 -11.14 0.84
C LEU A 168 -7.96 -11.45 2.35
N ILE A 169 -7.06 -10.84 3.12
CA ILE A 169 -7.04 -10.97 4.59
C ILE A 169 -8.33 -10.43 5.19
N THR A 170 -8.81 -9.29 4.74
CA THR A 170 -10.06 -8.67 5.22
C THR A 170 -11.26 -9.59 4.96
N SER A 171 -11.26 -10.31 3.84
CA SER A 171 -12.31 -11.29 3.53
C SER A 171 -12.40 -12.43 4.56
N THR A 172 -11.32 -12.72 5.30
CA THR A 172 -11.32 -13.73 6.38
C THR A 172 -12.07 -13.29 7.62
N THR A 173 -12.38 -12.00 7.78
CA THR A 173 -13.11 -11.48 8.94
C THR A 173 -14.55 -11.97 8.97
N TYR A 174 -15.09 -12.36 7.81
CA TYR A 174 -16.43 -12.92 7.67
C TYR A 174 -16.43 -14.43 7.37
N ASP A 175 -15.28 -15.09 7.47
CA ASP A 175 -15.16 -16.54 7.25
C ASP A 175 -15.57 -17.31 8.50
N SER A 176 -16.81 -17.81 8.52
CA SER A 176 -17.35 -18.58 9.63
C SER A 176 -16.81 -20.01 9.71
N LEU A 177 -16.22 -20.53 8.63
CA LEU A 177 -15.77 -21.93 8.53
C LEU A 177 -14.24 -22.08 8.59
N GLY A 178 -13.49 -20.98 8.49
CA GLY A 178 -12.03 -20.96 8.59
C GLY A 178 -11.26 -21.47 7.36
N TYR A 179 -11.93 -22.10 6.39
CA TYR A 179 -11.30 -22.66 5.20
C TYR A 179 -10.56 -21.62 4.35
N LYS A 180 -11.09 -20.38 4.26
CA LYS A 180 -10.41 -19.32 3.51
C LYS A 180 -9.17 -18.89 4.25
N THR A 181 -9.25 -18.76 5.57
CA THR A 181 -8.10 -18.42 6.43
C THR A 181 -6.96 -19.42 6.22
N ASP A 182 -7.26 -20.72 6.23
CA ASP A 182 -6.24 -21.78 6.05
C ASP A 182 -5.62 -21.78 4.65
N SER A 183 -6.46 -21.55 3.63
CA SER A 183 -6.01 -21.41 2.24
C SER A 183 -5.05 -20.24 2.07
N ILE A 184 -5.33 -19.10 2.72
CA ILE A 184 -4.48 -17.91 2.68
C ILE A 184 -3.19 -18.15 3.45
N ILE A 185 -3.25 -18.77 4.63
CA ILE A 185 -2.05 -19.14 5.40
C ILE A 185 -1.14 -20.05 4.57
N ALA A 186 -1.69 -21.04 3.88
CA ALA A 186 -0.94 -21.94 3.02
C ALA A 186 -0.35 -21.22 1.80
N TYR A 187 -1.09 -20.28 1.21
CA TYR A 187 -0.60 -19.46 0.10
C TYR A 187 0.60 -18.59 0.52
N LEU A 188 0.44 -17.82 1.60
CA LEU A 188 1.48 -16.92 2.12
C LEU A 188 2.73 -17.68 2.61
N ALA A 189 2.60 -18.98 2.91
CA ALA A 189 3.70 -19.83 3.35
C ALA A 189 4.84 -19.98 2.34
N ASN A 190 4.58 -19.68 1.06
CA ASN A 190 5.58 -19.80 -0.01
C ASN A 190 6.18 -18.44 -0.43
N SER A 191 5.73 -17.33 0.15
CA SER A 191 6.24 -16.00 -0.21
C SER A 191 7.59 -15.73 0.47
N ASN A 192 8.53 -15.10 -0.24
CA ASN A 192 9.79 -14.62 0.36
C ASN A 192 9.72 -13.15 0.80
N MET A 193 8.53 -12.55 0.77
CA MET A 193 8.31 -11.16 1.16
C MET A 193 8.01 -11.04 2.64
N VAL A 194 8.65 -10.09 3.31
CA VAL A 194 8.49 -9.87 4.75
C VAL A 194 7.04 -9.48 5.09
N GLU A 195 6.40 -8.65 4.27
CA GLU A 195 5.03 -8.19 4.47
C GLU A 195 4.01 -9.33 4.39
N ASP A 196 4.19 -10.27 3.46
CA ASP A 196 3.33 -11.44 3.32
C ASP A 196 3.47 -12.38 4.53
N ARG A 197 4.69 -12.47 5.08
CA ARG A 197 4.98 -13.26 6.29
C ARG A 197 4.38 -12.62 7.54
N ILE A 198 4.44 -11.29 7.64
CA ILE A 198 3.75 -10.52 8.69
C ILE A 198 2.25 -10.78 8.64
N ALA A 199 1.65 -10.69 7.44
CA ALA A 199 0.25 -11.02 7.23
C ALA A 199 -0.09 -12.43 7.70
N ARG A 200 0.75 -13.42 7.35
CA ARG A 200 0.58 -14.81 7.80
C ARG A 200 0.70 -14.97 9.31
N CYS A 201 1.66 -14.30 9.95
CA CYS A 201 1.82 -14.29 11.40
C CYS A 201 0.57 -13.73 12.09
N ASN A 202 0.01 -12.62 11.58
CA ASN A 202 -1.23 -12.03 12.10
C ASN A 202 -2.43 -12.99 11.97
N LEU A 203 -2.51 -13.77 10.89
CA LEU A 203 -3.54 -14.81 10.76
C LEU A 203 -3.36 -15.94 11.80
N PHE A 204 -2.13 -16.32 12.14
CA PHE A 204 -1.88 -17.26 13.24
C PHE A 204 -2.31 -16.70 14.59
N PHE A 205 -2.02 -15.43 14.88
CA PHE A 205 -2.53 -14.75 16.08
C PHE A 205 -4.05 -14.76 16.14
N LYS A 206 -4.73 -14.47 15.02
CA LYS A 206 -6.20 -14.50 14.93
C LYS A 206 -6.78 -15.90 15.19
N LYS A 207 -6.06 -16.95 14.80
CA LYS A 207 -6.42 -18.35 15.07
C LYS A 207 -6.03 -18.85 16.47
N ALA A 208 -5.36 -18.03 17.27
CA ALA A 208 -4.72 -18.42 18.52
C ALA A 208 -3.71 -19.57 18.37
N ASP A 209 -3.12 -19.74 17.17
CA ASP A 209 -2.05 -20.72 16.92
C ASP A 209 -0.68 -20.10 17.22
N TYR A 210 -0.41 -19.91 18.51
CA TYR A 210 0.78 -19.21 18.99
C TYR A 210 2.08 -19.95 18.69
N THR A 211 2.03 -21.28 18.56
CA THR A 211 3.19 -22.08 18.18
C THR A 211 3.61 -21.77 16.74
N GLN A 212 2.66 -21.72 15.81
CA GLN A 212 2.94 -21.36 14.42
C GLN A 212 3.31 -19.88 14.30
N ALA A 213 2.67 -18.99 15.06
CA ALA A 213 3.03 -17.57 15.11
C ALA A 213 4.50 -17.36 15.52
N GLN A 214 4.96 -18.05 16.59
CA GLN A 214 6.38 -17.99 17.00
C GLN A 214 7.32 -18.48 15.90
N SER A 215 6.97 -19.60 15.25
CA SER A 215 7.76 -20.13 14.14
C SER A 215 7.85 -19.13 12.99
N GLU A 216 6.75 -18.46 12.66
CA GLU A 216 6.70 -17.46 11.60
C GLU A 216 7.50 -16.21 11.94
N LEU A 217 7.51 -15.76 13.21
CA LEU A 217 8.39 -14.67 13.66
C LEU A 217 9.87 -15.01 13.44
N GLY A 218 10.28 -16.27 13.62
CA GLY A 218 11.64 -16.72 13.29
C GLY A 218 11.96 -16.63 11.79
N VAL A 219 10.99 -16.95 10.93
CA VAL A 219 11.11 -16.80 9.47
C VAL A 219 11.20 -15.32 9.09
N ILE A 220 10.33 -14.47 9.66
CA ILE A 220 10.34 -13.01 9.45
C ILE A 220 11.72 -12.44 9.82
N ASN A 221 12.22 -12.76 11.01
CA ASN A 221 13.52 -12.28 11.47
C ASN A 221 14.66 -12.67 10.50
N THR A 222 14.64 -13.90 10.00
CA THR A 222 15.64 -14.37 9.01
C THR A 222 15.57 -13.54 7.72
N LEU A 223 14.38 -13.29 7.19
CA LEU A 223 14.22 -12.48 5.99
C LEU A 223 14.64 -11.02 6.21
N VAL A 224 14.32 -10.45 7.37
CA VAL A 224 14.69 -9.08 7.74
C VAL A 224 16.21 -8.91 7.77
N THR A 225 16.96 -9.88 8.31
CA THR A 225 18.44 -9.81 8.29
C THR A 225 19.05 -9.80 6.89
N GLY A 226 18.31 -10.29 5.88
CA GLY A 226 18.70 -10.25 4.46
C GLY A 226 18.37 -8.93 3.76
N LEU A 227 17.61 -8.03 4.39
CA LEU A 227 17.27 -6.72 3.84
C LEU A 227 18.42 -5.70 3.96
N PRO A 228 18.43 -4.64 3.13
CA PRO A 228 19.30 -3.48 3.35
C PRO A 228 19.14 -2.92 4.76
N VAL A 229 20.26 -2.53 5.39
CA VAL A 229 20.31 -2.08 6.81
C VAL A 229 19.34 -0.94 7.08
N GLU A 230 19.14 -0.04 6.12
CA GLU A 230 18.19 1.07 6.26
C GLU A 230 16.71 0.65 6.36
N LYS A 231 16.38 -0.58 5.95
CA LYS A 231 15.02 -1.13 6.02
C LYS A 231 14.79 -2.03 7.24
N GLN A 232 15.85 -2.55 7.86
CA GLN A 232 15.73 -3.50 8.97
C GLN A 232 14.94 -2.94 10.17
N PRO A 233 15.21 -1.70 10.64
CA PRO A 233 14.52 -1.15 11.81
C PRO A 233 12.99 -1.12 11.68
N LEU A 234 12.47 -0.94 10.46
CA LEU A 234 11.03 -0.94 10.20
C LEU A 234 10.34 -2.26 10.60
N PHE A 235 11.06 -3.38 10.49
CA PHE A 235 10.55 -4.71 10.75
C PHE A 235 11.03 -5.29 12.08
N ASP A 236 12.19 -4.86 12.58
CA ASP A 236 12.70 -5.25 13.91
C ASP A 236 11.72 -4.84 15.02
N ASP A 237 11.09 -3.67 14.87
CA ASP A 237 10.04 -3.21 15.79
C ASP A 237 8.81 -4.13 15.76
N TYR A 238 8.46 -4.65 14.59
CA TYR A 238 7.37 -5.63 14.46
C TYR A 238 7.71 -6.92 15.16
N VAL A 239 8.88 -7.51 14.86
CA VAL A 239 9.30 -8.79 15.46
C VAL A 239 9.33 -8.69 16.98
N SER A 240 9.95 -7.65 17.52
CA SER A 240 10.09 -7.46 18.97
C SER A 240 8.75 -7.20 19.65
N THR A 241 7.87 -6.39 19.05
CA THR A 241 6.53 -6.13 19.62
C THR A 241 5.63 -7.36 19.55
N SER A 242 5.69 -8.13 18.45
CA SER A 242 4.94 -9.37 18.30
C SER A 242 5.44 -10.48 19.24
N ASP A 243 6.73 -10.52 19.55
CA ASP A 243 7.28 -11.43 20.55
C ASP A 243 6.76 -11.09 21.97
N ILE A 244 6.73 -9.80 22.34
CA ILE A 244 6.09 -9.35 23.58
C ILE A 244 4.61 -9.74 23.60
N LEU A 245 3.87 -9.47 22.52
CA LEU A 245 2.47 -9.87 22.40
C LEU A 245 2.30 -11.38 22.65
N LEU A 246 3.11 -12.21 21.99
CA LEU A 246 3.04 -13.66 22.14
C LEU A 246 3.27 -14.10 23.59
N GLN A 247 4.30 -13.55 24.26
CA GLN A 247 4.57 -13.83 25.66
C GLN A 247 3.39 -13.41 26.55
N THR A 248 2.81 -12.23 26.32
CA THR A 248 1.64 -11.76 27.10
C THR A 248 0.40 -12.63 26.92
N LEU A 249 0.21 -13.25 25.76
CA LEU A 249 -0.92 -14.14 25.47
C LEU A 249 -0.77 -15.53 26.11
N GLN A 250 0.46 -15.91 26.49
CA GLN A 250 0.77 -17.20 27.11
C GLN A 250 0.88 -17.13 28.65
N LEU A 251 0.92 -15.92 29.21
CA LEU A 251 1.09 -15.68 30.65
C LEU A 251 -0.25 -15.31 31.31
N PRO A 252 -0.41 -15.59 32.63
CA PRO A 252 -1.50 -15.02 33.41
C PRO A 252 -1.49 -13.48 33.37
N ASP A 253 -2.65 -12.84 33.43
CA ASP A 253 -2.79 -11.38 33.25
C ASP A 253 -1.88 -10.56 34.18
N SER A 254 -1.75 -10.95 35.46
CA SER A 254 -0.89 -10.23 36.42
C SER A 254 0.61 -10.23 36.03
N ILE A 255 1.07 -11.29 35.36
CA ILE A 255 2.45 -11.40 34.86
C ILE A 255 2.56 -10.69 33.51
N ALA A 256 1.54 -10.81 32.65
CA ALA A 256 1.49 -10.12 31.36
C ALA A 256 1.57 -8.60 31.52
N ASP A 257 0.83 -8.01 32.47
CA ASP A 257 0.87 -6.58 32.75
C ASP A 257 2.26 -6.13 33.22
N SER A 258 2.89 -6.94 34.09
CA SER A 258 4.27 -6.68 34.56
C SER A 258 5.29 -6.73 33.41
N LEU A 259 5.11 -7.65 32.46
CA LEU A 259 5.94 -7.73 31.25
C LEU A 259 5.76 -6.51 30.34
N ILE A 260 4.52 -6.03 30.18
CA ILE A 260 4.23 -4.82 29.39
C ILE A 260 4.87 -3.59 30.05
N ILE A 261 4.71 -3.42 31.37
CA ILE A 261 5.31 -2.30 32.12
C ILE A 261 6.85 -2.33 32.02
N MET A 262 7.46 -3.51 32.09
CA MET A 262 8.91 -3.65 31.93
C MET A 262 9.41 -3.19 30.55
N ASN A 263 8.59 -3.36 29.51
CA ASN A 263 8.90 -2.95 28.14
C ASN A 263 8.28 -1.59 27.76
N GLN A 264 7.70 -0.86 28.71
CA GLN A 264 6.97 0.39 28.43
C GLN A 264 7.79 1.42 27.63
N PRO A 265 9.06 1.74 27.97
CA PRO A 265 9.81 2.76 27.22
C PRO A 265 9.99 2.40 25.74
N TYR A 266 10.17 1.11 25.45
CA TYR A 266 10.27 0.60 24.08
C TYR A 266 8.90 0.67 23.38
N LEU A 267 7.84 0.16 24.01
CA LEU A 267 6.48 0.16 23.45
C LEU A 267 5.97 1.59 23.18
N GLU A 268 6.25 2.55 24.06
CA GLU A 268 5.92 3.96 23.84
C GLU A 268 6.66 4.53 22.63
N SER A 269 7.94 4.18 22.46
CA SER A 269 8.72 4.62 21.30
C SER A 269 8.12 4.09 19.99
N VAL A 270 7.72 2.82 19.94
CA VAL A 270 7.07 2.21 18.77
C VAL A 270 5.67 2.78 18.55
N ALA A 271 4.89 2.96 19.61
CA ALA A 271 3.54 3.54 19.56
C ALA A 271 3.54 4.98 19.03
N SER A 272 4.60 5.74 19.30
CA SER A 272 4.77 7.12 18.83
C SER A 272 5.27 7.23 17.38
N SER A 273 5.76 6.15 16.79
CA SER A 273 6.32 6.15 15.44
C SER A 273 5.23 6.19 14.35
N GLU A 274 5.37 7.08 13.36
CA GLU A 274 4.34 7.33 12.33
C GLU A 274 4.26 6.25 11.24
N PHE A 275 5.26 5.36 11.12
CA PHE A 275 5.39 4.47 9.97
C PHE A 275 5.72 3.01 10.31
N VAL A 276 5.41 2.53 11.52
CA VAL A 276 5.82 1.20 11.99
C VAL A 276 4.67 0.20 12.00
N TYR A 277 4.89 -0.99 11.44
CA TYR A 277 3.91 -2.09 11.38
C TYR A 277 3.37 -2.51 12.76
N ALA A 278 4.15 -2.33 13.81
CA ALA A 278 3.81 -2.69 15.19
C ALA A 278 3.10 -1.59 15.99
N GLN A 279 2.87 -0.40 15.43
CA GLN A 279 2.34 0.73 16.19
C GLN A 279 1.00 0.41 16.89
N SER A 280 0.05 -0.18 16.17
CA SER A 280 -1.26 -0.52 16.72
C SER A 280 -1.17 -1.58 17.81
N THR A 281 -0.33 -2.60 17.61
CA THR A 281 -0.09 -3.65 18.61
C THR A 281 0.56 -3.08 19.88
N ALA A 282 1.57 -2.21 19.73
CA ALA A 282 2.22 -1.56 20.86
C ALA A 282 1.22 -0.72 21.67
N LYS A 283 0.35 0.05 21.00
CA LYS A 283 -0.73 0.80 21.66
C LYS A 283 -1.70 -0.12 22.41
N SER A 284 -2.17 -1.19 21.77
CA SER A 284 -3.08 -2.15 22.41
C SER A 284 -2.45 -2.84 23.63
N LEU A 285 -1.15 -3.14 23.59
CA LEU A 285 -0.43 -3.69 24.74
C LEU A 285 -0.37 -2.67 25.90
N LEU A 286 0.01 -1.43 25.62
CA LEU A 286 0.06 -0.37 26.63
C LEU A 286 -1.32 -0.13 27.27
N GLU A 287 -2.39 -0.09 26.46
CA GLU A 287 -3.75 0.06 26.97
C GLU A 287 -4.20 -1.13 27.83
N LYS A 288 -3.81 -2.35 27.44
CA LYS A 288 -4.10 -3.54 28.26
C LYS A 288 -3.51 -3.39 29.67
N ALA A 289 -2.32 -2.80 29.80
CA ALA A 289 -1.68 -2.50 31.08
C ALA A 289 -2.21 -1.23 31.77
N GLY A 290 -3.28 -0.60 31.25
CA GLY A 290 -3.88 0.59 31.83
C GLY A 290 -3.11 1.89 31.54
N ILE A 291 -2.20 1.90 30.56
CA ILE A 291 -1.45 3.07 30.13
C ILE A 291 -2.19 3.72 28.93
N PRO A 292 -2.82 4.90 29.11
CA PRO A 292 -3.62 5.52 28.05
C PRO A 292 -2.79 5.82 26.81
N GLN A 293 -3.34 5.58 25.62
CA GLN A 293 -2.70 5.88 24.34
C GLN A 293 -3.49 6.91 23.55
N GLU A 294 -2.77 7.78 22.82
CA GLU A 294 -3.41 8.67 21.86
C GLU A 294 -3.59 7.95 20.52
N TYR A 295 -4.83 7.96 20.03
CA TYR A 295 -5.15 7.48 18.69
C TYR A 295 -5.32 8.67 17.74
N ASN A 296 -4.44 8.74 16.74
CA ASN A 296 -4.66 9.61 15.61
C ASN A 296 -5.80 9.01 14.78
N VAL A 297 -7.00 9.57 14.95
CA VAL A 297 -8.15 9.20 14.11
C VAL A 297 -7.96 9.86 12.75
N TRP A 298 -7.43 9.08 11.81
CA TRP A 298 -7.41 9.47 10.40
C TRP A 298 -8.80 9.30 9.82
N LEU A 299 -9.55 10.41 9.78
CA LEU A 299 -10.76 10.46 8.99
C LEU A 299 -10.34 10.45 7.52
N PRO A 300 -10.92 9.58 6.66
CA PRO A 300 -10.66 9.63 5.24
C PRO A 300 -11.00 11.03 4.74
N ASP A 301 -10.06 11.66 4.03
CA ASP A 301 -10.34 12.92 3.38
C ASP A 301 -11.54 12.70 2.45
N GLY A 302 -12.61 13.48 2.65
CA GLY A 302 -13.89 13.31 1.96
C GLY A 302 -13.80 13.51 0.44
N SER A 303 -12.61 13.83 -0.07
CA SER A 303 -12.25 14.00 -1.48
C SER A 303 -12.13 12.68 -2.26
N VAL A 304 -11.92 11.54 -1.60
CA VAL A 304 -11.79 10.23 -2.28
C VAL A 304 -12.87 9.28 -1.79
N ALA A 305 -14.12 9.51 -2.21
CA ALA A 305 -15.13 8.48 -2.11
C ALA A 305 -14.60 7.27 -2.91
N LYS A 306 -14.31 6.15 -2.22
CA LYS A 306 -14.02 4.87 -2.88
C LYS A 306 -15.27 4.49 -3.67
N SER A 307 -15.37 4.92 -4.91
CA SER A 307 -16.44 4.49 -5.79
C SER A 307 -16.17 3.03 -6.12
N LEU A 308 -17.14 2.20 -5.83
CA LEU A 308 -17.11 0.80 -6.23
C LEU A 308 -17.25 0.80 -7.76
N SER A 309 -16.12 0.76 -8.49
CA SER A 309 -16.13 0.44 -9.91
C SER A 309 -16.48 -1.05 -10.03
N LEU A 310 -17.78 -1.34 -10.09
CA LEU A 310 -18.26 -2.65 -10.50
C LEU A 310 -17.80 -2.84 -11.94
N SER A 311 -16.75 -3.64 -12.14
CA SER A 311 -16.39 -4.20 -13.44
C SER A 311 -17.44 -5.23 -13.85
N ALA A 312 -18.66 -4.77 -14.10
CA ALA A 312 -19.60 -5.51 -14.92
C ALA A 312 -19.15 -5.32 -16.37
N ASN A 313 -19.12 -6.42 -17.15
CA ASN A 313 -18.99 -6.41 -18.61
C ASN A 313 -20.20 -5.74 -19.30
N THR A 314 -20.73 -4.66 -18.72
CA THR A 314 -21.76 -3.83 -19.32
C THR A 314 -21.05 -2.82 -20.20
N SER A 315 -21.42 -2.83 -21.48
CA SER A 315 -21.19 -1.79 -22.47
C SER A 315 -20.82 -0.45 -21.87
N HIS A 316 -19.71 0.10 -22.36
CA HIS A 316 -19.23 1.47 -22.17
C HIS A 316 -20.41 2.47 -22.19
N TYR A 317 -21.05 2.69 -21.04
CA TYR A 317 -21.83 3.89 -20.82
C TYR A 317 -20.78 4.95 -20.55
N ASP A 318 -20.42 5.67 -21.62
CA ASP A 318 -19.81 6.99 -21.48
C ASP A 318 -20.58 7.70 -20.38
N SER A 319 -19.87 8.23 -19.39
CA SER A 319 -20.46 9.06 -18.34
C SER A 319 -20.86 10.41 -18.93
N GLU A 320 -21.59 10.41 -20.05
CA GLU A 320 -22.48 11.49 -20.40
C GLU A 320 -23.28 11.76 -19.14
N THR A 321 -23.05 12.96 -18.61
CA THR A 321 -23.68 13.50 -17.41
C THR A 321 -25.12 13.04 -17.39
N CYS A 322 -25.52 12.21 -16.42
CA CYS A 322 -26.91 11.79 -16.36
C CYS A 322 -27.79 13.05 -16.22
N ASN A 323 -28.44 13.41 -17.32
CA ASN A 323 -29.33 14.56 -17.40
C ASN A 323 -30.79 14.18 -17.10
N LYS A 324 -31.06 12.88 -16.94
CA LYS A 324 -32.38 12.31 -16.64
C LYS A 324 -32.80 12.41 -15.19
N LEU A 325 -31.87 12.70 -14.27
CA LEU A 325 -32.19 12.97 -12.87
C LEU A 325 -31.57 14.31 -12.47
N VAL A 326 -32.39 15.19 -11.90
CA VAL A 326 -31.95 16.45 -11.30
C VAL A 326 -32.41 16.47 -9.85
N ILE A 327 -31.46 16.65 -8.93
CA ILE A 327 -31.70 16.60 -7.50
C ILE A 327 -31.49 18.00 -6.93
N SER A 328 -32.46 18.51 -6.17
CA SER A 328 -32.35 19.81 -5.52
C SER A 328 -33.16 19.86 -4.21
N PRO A 329 -32.61 20.39 -3.11
CA PRO A 329 -31.21 20.80 -2.94
C PRO A 329 -30.28 19.58 -2.78
N ASN A 330 -28.99 19.77 -3.07
CA ASN A 330 -27.94 18.79 -2.77
C ASN A 330 -26.64 19.55 -2.39
N PRO A 331 -26.23 19.58 -1.10
CA PRO A 331 -26.79 18.82 0.02
C PRO A 331 -28.23 19.22 0.42
N SER A 332 -28.97 18.30 1.05
CA SER A 332 -30.35 18.50 1.53
C SER A 332 -30.44 18.36 3.05
N ASP A 333 -31.40 19.04 3.65
CA ASP A 333 -31.80 18.94 5.07
C ASP A 333 -32.73 17.75 5.38
N GLY A 334 -33.00 16.92 4.36
CA GLY A 334 -33.95 15.82 4.43
C GLY A 334 -35.15 16.01 3.50
N ASN A 335 -35.41 17.21 2.98
CA ASN A 335 -36.41 17.40 1.93
C ASN A 335 -35.73 17.51 0.56
N ILE A 336 -35.92 16.50 -0.29
CA ILE A 336 -35.26 16.40 -1.59
C ILE A 336 -36.32 16.45 -2.68
N LYS A 337 -36.15 17.35 -3.65
CA LYS A 337 -36.93 17.35 -4.91
C LYS A 337 -36.11 16.67 -6.00
N ILE A 338 -36.73 15.71 -6.67
CA ILE A 338 -36.12 14.96 -7.78
C ILE A 338 -36.96 15.19 -9.02
N SER A 339 -36.38 15.86 -10.00
CA SER A 339 -36.96 15.96 -11.34
C SER A 339 -36.40 14.82 -12.20
N TYR A 340 -37.26 14.10 -12.90
CA TYR A 340 -36.85 12.96 -13.73
C TYR A 340 -37.32 13.11 -15.19
N GLN A 341 -36.62 12.45 -16.10
CA GLN A 341 -37.00 12.26 -17.50
C GLN A 341 -36.74 10.81 -17.92
N LEU A 342 -37.79 10.11 -18.37
CA LEU A 342 -37.73 8.77 -18.97
C LEU A 342 -37.31 8.86 -20.44
N GLU A 343 -37.00 7.72 -21.05
CA GLU A 343 -36.76 7.64 -22.50
C GLU A 343 -38.06 7.84 -23.29
N ASP A 344 -37.94 8.29 -24.54
CA ASP A 344 -39.09 8.47 -25.43
C ASP A 344 -39.85 7.14 -25.60
N GLY A 345 -41.16 7.15 -25.32
CA GLY A 345 -42.03 5.97 -25.38
C GLY A 345 -42.15 5.17 -24.08
N GLU A 346 -41.34 5.46 -23.06
CA GLU A 346 -41.45 4.83 -21.75
C GLU A 346 -42.53 5.50 -20.89
N THR A 347 -43.45 4.71 -20.36
CA THR A 347 -44.63 5.22 -19.62
C THR A 347 -44.45 5.19 -18.11
N GLY A 348 -43.43 4.50 -17.61
CA GLY A 348 -43.13 4.42 -16.18
C GLY A 348 -41.71 3.95 -15.87
N GLY A 349 -41.32 4.16 -14.61
CA GLY A 349 -40.02 3.76 -14.08
C GLY A 349 -40.04 3.72 -12.55
N GLU A 350 -38.89 3.39 -11.96
CA GLU A 350 -38.72 3.28 -10.52
C GLU A 350 -37.49 4.09 -10.07
N ILE A 351 -37.68 5.02 -9.15
CA ILE A 351 -36.57 5.73 -8.49
C ILE A 351 -36.32 5.09 -7.12
N ARG A 352 -35.10 4.57 -6.92
CA ARG A 352 -34.66 3.97 -5.65
C ARG A 352 -33.69 4.90 -4.93
N LEU A 353 -33.90 5.07 -3.62
CA LEU A 353 -32.94 5.71 -2.71
C LEU A 353 -32.21 4.62 -1.92
N THR A 354 -30.91 4.50 -2.15
CA THR A 354 -30.05 3.46 -1.55
C THR A 354 -29.04 4.11 -0.61
N ALA A 355 -28.87 3.53 0.58
CA ALA A 355 -27.83 3.95 1.53
C ALA A 355 -26.43 3.54 1.04
N SER A 356 -25.39 4.08 1.67
CA SER A 356 -23.99 3.83 1.30
C SER A 356 -23.54 2.38 1.51
N ASP A 357 -24.26 1.60 2.32
CA ASP A 357 -24.07 0.16 2.52
C ASP A 357 -24.78 -0.70 1.46
N GLY A 358 -25.48 -0.09 0.49
CA GLY A 358 -26.22 -0.77 -0.56
C GLY A 358 -27.66 -1.14 -0.20
N LYS A 359 -28.12 -0.83 1.02
CA LYS A 359 -29.51 -1.08 1.42
C LYS A 359 -30.47 -0.11 0.74
N VAL A 360 -31.47 -0.64 0.02
CA VAL A 360 -32.56 0.18 -0.53
C VAL A 360 -33.43 0.66 0.63
N MET A 361 -33.48 1.99 0.81
CA MET A 361 -34.28 2.61 1.86
C MET A 361 -35.73 2.74 1.40
N ASN A 362 -35.92 3.41 0.26
CA ASN A 362 -37.23 3.68 -0.32
C ASN A 362 -37.22 3.47 -1.84
N SER A 363 -38.40 3.20 -2.39
CA SER A 363 -38.65 3.09 -3.83
C SER A 363 -39.90 3.88 -4.22
N TYR A 364 -39.83 4.59 -5.34
CA TYR A 364 -40.88 5.45 -5.86
C TYR A 364 -41.18 5.08 -7.30
N GLN A 365 -42.41 4.64 -7.57
CA GLN A 365 -42.89 4.47 -8.94
C GLN A 365 -43.16 5.83 -9.55
N VAL A 366 -42.63 6.06 -10.75
CA VAL A 366 -42.83 7.29 -11.52
C VAL A 366 -43.54 6.96 -12.83
N THR A 367 -44.43 7.85 -13.26
CA THR A 367 -45.19 7.70 -14.51
C THR A 367 -45.04 8.94 -15.38
N GLY A 368 -45.23 8.75 -16.69
CA GLY A 368 -45.07 9.81 -17.69
C GLY A 368 -43.61 10.11 -18.01
N GLU A 369 -43.39 10.68 -19.19
CA GLU A 369 -42.05 10.93 -19.75
C GLU A 369 -41.20 11.87 -18.88
N LYS A 370 -41.81 12.82 -18.18
CA LYS A 370 -41.12 13.73 -17.25
C LYS A 370 -42.00 14.02 -16.03
N GLY A 371 -41.37 14.24 -14.88
CA GLY A 371 -42.10 14.62 -13.68
C GLY A 371 -41.19 15.03 -12.53
N GLU A 372 -41.80 15.29 -11.38
CA GLU A 372 -41.10 15.60 -10.14
C GLU A 372 -41.65 14.77 -8.99
N ILE A 373 -40.77 14.24 -8.14
CA ILE A 373 -41.13 13.63 -6.86
C ILE A 373 -40.46 14.39 -5.72
N ARG A 374 -41.12 14.43 -4.57
CA ARG A 374 -40.56 14.96 -3.33
C ARG A 374 -40.35 13.82 -2.35
N ILE A 375 -39.10 13.63 -1.95
CA ILE A 375 -38.72 12.68 -0.91
C ILE A 375 -38.54 13.45 0.38
N ASN A 376 -39.32 13.07 1.39
CA ASN A 376 -39.04 13.47 2.76
C ASN A 376 -38.24 12.34 3.44
N CYS A 377 -37.00 12.64 3.75
CA CYS A 377 -36.01 11.77 4.37
C CYS A 377 -35.83 12.10 5.87
N ASN A 378 -36.91 12.48 6.57
CA ASN A 378 -36.84 12.80 7.99
C ASN A 378 -36.37 11.61 8.85
N THR A 379 -36.48 10.37 8.37
CA THR A 379 -35.97 9.16 9.03
C THR A 379 -34.55 8.76 8.60
N CYS A 380 -33.98 9.44 7.59
CA CYS A 380 -32.64 9.16 7.09
C CYS A 380 -31.58 9.71 8.07
N ILE A 381 -30.43 9.05 8.15
CA ILE A 381 -29.30 9.50 8.96
C ILE A 381 -28.47 10.46 8.09
N SER A 382 -27.77 11.43 8.69
CA SER A 382 -26.84 12.28 7.94
C SER A 382 -25.79 11.42 7.23
N GLY A 383 -25.61 11.62 5.93
CA GLY A 383 -24.75 10.77 5.11
C GLY A 383 -24.97 10.91 3.61
N ASN A 384 -24.23 10.11 2.85
CA ASN A 384 -24.35 10.04 1.39
C ASN A 384 -25.25 8.87 1.00
N TYR A 385 -26.14 9.13 0.05
CA TYR A 385 -27.08 8.18 -0.53
C TYR A 385 -26.95 8.19 -2.05
N ILE A 386 -27.44 7.14 -2.69
CA ILE A 386 -27.47 6.98 -4.14
C ILE A 386 -28.93 6.95 -4.59
N LEU A 387 -29.29 7.84 -5.52
CA LEU A 387 -30.56 7.82 -6.22
C LEU A 387 -30.38 7.17 -7.58
N SER A 388 -31.13 6.12 -7.85
CA SER A 388 -31.04 5.36 -9.09
C SER A 388 -32.40 5.29 -9.80
N LEU A 389 -32.44 5.61 -11.09
CA LEU A 389 -33.62 5.49 -11.95
C LEU A 389 -33.54 4.18 -12.74
N TYR A 390 -34.56 3.35 -12.56
CA TYR A 390 -34.75 2.12 -13.29
C TYR A 390 -35.93 2.26 -14.26
N ILE A 391 -35.79 1.72 -15.46
CA ILE A 391 -36.88 1.62 -16.45
C ILE A 391 -36.89 0.17 -16.91
N ASN A 392 -38.05 -0.49 -16.84
CA ASN A 392 -38.20 -1.91 -17.17
C ASN A 392 -37.20 -2.85 -16.44
N GLY A 393 -36.76 -2.45 -15.23
CA GLY A 393 -35.80 -3.21 -14.41
C GLY A 393 -34.33 -2.95 -14.72
N GLU A 394 -34.02 -2.16 -15.75
CA GLU A 394 -32.65 -1.78 -16.13
C GLU A 394 -32.27 -0.43 -15.50
N LEU A 395 -31.01 -0.26 -15.10
CA LEU A 395 -30.50 0.99 -14.52
C LEU A 395 -30.14 1.98 -15.62
N HIS A 396 -30.89 3.08 -15.75
CA HIS A 396 -30.61 4.11 -16.76
C HIS A 396 -29.81 5.29 -16.22
N CYS A 397 -29.88 5.56 -14.91
CA CYS A 397 -29.18 6.70 -14.33
C CYS A 397 -28.97 6.53 -12.82
N SER A 398 -27.85 7.06 -12.32
CA SER A 398 -27.61 7.20 -10.89
C SER A 398 -26.98 8.55 -10.53
N LYS A 399 -27.36 9.12 -9.38
CA LYS A 399 -26.76 10.34 -8.81
C LYS A 399 -26.62 10.23 -7.29
N ALA A 400 -25.51 10.77 -6.76
CA ALA A 400 -25.31 10.88 -5.33
C ALA A 400 -26.10 12.05 -4.73
N VAL A 401 -26.69 11.85 -3.55
CA VAL A 401 -27.33 12.89 -2.74
C VAL A 401 -26.74 12.89 -1.32
N SER A 402 -26.39 14.07 -0.83
CA SER A 402 -25.86 14.25 0.53
C SER A 402 -26.95 14.81 1.43
N ILE A 403 -27.22 14.14 2.55
CA ILE A 403 -28.20 14.57 3.56
C ILE A 403 -27.44 15.07 4.78
N LYS A 404 -27.69 16.32 5.18
CA LYS A 404 -27.10 17.00 6.33
C LYS A 404 -28.22 17.53 7.22
N LYS A 405 -28.48 16.83 8.32
CA LYS A 405 -29.36 17.32 9.38
C LYS A 405 -28.62 18.24 10.35
#